data_AF-A0A4V6L6P1-F1
#
_entry.id   AF-A0A4V6L6P1-F1
#
_cell.length_a   1.000
_cell.length_b   1.000
_cell.length_c   1.000
_cell.angle_alpha   90.00
_cell.angle_beta   90.00
_cell.angle_gamma   90.00
#
_symmetry.space_group_name_H-M   'P 1'
#
loop_
_entity.id
_entity.type
_entity.pdbx_description
1 polymer ?
#
loop_
_entity_poly.entity_id
_entity_poly.type
_entity_poly.pdbx_seq_one_letter_code
_entity_poly.pdbx_strand_id
1 'polypeptide(L)'
;MYSSFNLPNTECFDQTFSITLSRKQTNQFKKRYRDFPNDYHFIPHNSTFDFLPETSRKHDPVELYQLPFRMVRLEVEEGKYETLVTNTDYSVQELKNRLYNICSE
;
A
#
# COMPACT_ATOMS: atom_id res chain seq x y z
N MET A 1 -16.35 -0.41 8.71
CA MET A 1 -14.98 0.12 8.54
C MET A 1 -14.88 0.63 7.12
N TYR A 2 -14.71 1.93 6.90
CA TYR A 2 -14.29 2.43 5.59
C TYR A 2 -12.82 2.04 5.43
N SER A 3 -12.45 1.36 4.35
CA SER A 3 -11.03 1.15 4.04
C SER A 3 -10.35 2.51 3.99
N SER A 4 -9.15 2.63 4.58
CA SER A 4 -8.35 3.85 4.42
C SER A 4 -8.16 4.14 2.93
N PHE A 5 -7.97 3.08 2.14
CA PHE A 5 -7.88 3.08 0.68
C PHE A 5 -9.21 3.32 -0.05
N ASN A 6 -9.19 4.28 -0.97
CA ASN A 6 -10.24 4.50 -1.96
C ASN A 6 -10.17 3.38 -3.01
N LEU A 7 -10.75 2.24 -2.67
CA LEU A 7 -10.77 1.07 -3.56
C LEU A 7 -11.89 1.20 -4.59
N PRO A 8 -11.73 0.58 -5.77
CA PRO A 8 -12.81 0.48 -6.75
C PRO A 8 -14.05 -0.16 -6.15
N ASN A 9 -15.22 0.43 -6.42
CA ASN A 9 -16.50 -0.14 -6.00
C ASN A 9 -16.95 -1.23 -7.00
N THR A 10 -16.12 -2.26 -7.16
CA THR A 10 -16.33 -3.41 -8.04
C THR A 10 -16.00 -4.70 -7.29
N GLU A 11 -16.63 -5.81 -7.68
CA GLU A 11 -16.42 -7.11 -7.03
C GLU A 11 -14.98 -7.62 -7.21
N CYS A 12 -14.44 -7.47 -8.42
CA CYS A 12 -13.03 -7.70 -8.73
C CYS A 12 -12.37 -6.41 -9.21
N PHE A 13 -11.07 -6.27 -8.93
CA PHE A 13 -10.25 -5.20 -9.46
C PHE A 13 -8.78 -5.58 -9.49
N ASP A 14 -8.03 -4.91 -10.35
CA ASP A 14 -6.58 -5.02 -10.45
C ASP A 14 -6.04 -3.60 -10.67
N GLN A 15 -5.45 -3.01 -9.63
CA GLN A 15 -4.95 -1.64 -9.69
C GLN A 15 -3.62 -1.48 -8.97
N THR A 16 -2.80 -0.59 -9.53
CA THR A 16 -1.57 -0.14 -8.88
C THR A 16 -1.87 1.10 -8.06
N PHE A 17 -1.41 1.08 -6.82
CA PHE A 17 -1.47 2.16 -5.86
C PHE A 17 -0.04 2.61 -5.52
N SER A 18 0.09 3.83 -5.00
CA SER A 18 1.36 4.30 -4.46
C SER A 18 1.11 5.15 -3.22
N ILE A 19 1.89 4.91 -2.18
CA ILE A 19 1.91 5.74 -0.98
C ILE A 19 3.24 6.49 -0.91
N THR A 20 3.19 7.77 -0.57
CA THR A 20 4.38 8.54 -0.22
C THR A 20 4.71 8.36 1.27
N LEU A 21 5.91 7.92 1.57
CA LEU A 21 6.41 7.75 2.94
C LEU A 21 7.39 8.85 3.30
N SER A 22 7.34 9.33 4.54
CA SER A 22 8.38 10.21 5.09
C SER A 22 8.48 10.12 6.61
N ARG A 23 9.67 10.36 7.15
CA ARG A 23 9.91 10.54 8.60
C ARG A 23 9.73 11.99 9.06
N LYS A 24 9.41 12.93 8.16
CA LYS A 24 9.29 14.35 8.50
C LYS A 24 7.83 14.76 8.74
N GLN A 25 7.54 15.31 9.92
CA GLN A 25 6.21 15.83 10.26
C GLN A 25 6.16 17.36 10.22
N THR A 26 5.97 17.94 9.03
CA THR A 26 5.62 19.37 8.92
C THR A 26 4.10 19.55 9.05
N ASN A 27 3.65 20.77 9.36
CA ASN A 27 2.21 21.08 9.37
C ASN A 27 1.56 20.82 8.00
N GLN A 28 2.31 21.02 6.90
CA GLN A 28 1.86 20.72 5.55
C GLN A 28 1.64 19.20 5.35
N PHE A 29 2.57 18.35 5.80
CA PHE A 29 2.41 16.89 5.71
C PHE A 29 1.32 16.37 6.64
N LYS A 30 1.15 16.95 7.83
CA LYS A 30 0.03 16.61 8.72
C LYS A 30 -1.33 16.92 8.08
N LYS A 31 -1.44 18.04 7.36
CA LYS A 31 -2.65 18.37 6.60
C LYS A 31 -2.87 17.39 5.46
N ARG A 32 -1.81 17.06 4.70
CA ARG A 32 -1.87 16.10 3.59
C ARG A 32 -2.31 14.71 4.04
N TYR A 33 -1.80 14.20 5.17
CA TYR A 33 -2.23 12.94 5.76
C TYR A 33 -3.73 12.92 6.11
N ARG A 34 -4.23 14.03 6.67
CA ARG A 34 -5.64 14.15 7.06
C ARG A 34 -6.57 14.17 5.84
N ASP A 35 -6.20 14.95 4.83
CA ASP A 35 -7.03 15.19 3.66
C ASP A 35 -6.91 14.04 2.64
N PHE A 36 -5.77 13.35 2.59
CA PHE A 36 -5.44 12.28 1.64
C PHE A 36 -4.69 11.12 2.34
N PRO A 37 -5.39 10.32 3.16
CA PRO A 37 -4.76 9.24 3.94
C PRO A 37 -4.11 8.15 3.07
N ASN A 38 -4.46 8.05 1.78
CA ASN A 38 -3.87 7.07 0.84
C ASN A 38 -2.62 7.56 0.12
N ASP A 39 -2.39 8.87 0.12
CA ASP A 39 -1.31 9.46 -0.65
C ASP A 39 -0.03 9.57 0.17
N TYR A 40 -0.17 9.69 1.49
CA TYR A 40 0.94 9.97 2.38
C TYR A 40 0.83 9.20 3.69
N HIS A 41 1.94 8.62 4.16
CA HIS A 41 2.06 8.00 5.47
C HIS A 41 3.35 8.44 6.17
N PHE A 42 3.23 8.73 7.46
CA PHE A 42 4.38 9.03 8.32
C PHE A 42 5.01 7.74 8.84
N ILE A 43 6.34 7.65 8.76
CA ILE A 43 7.11 6.57 9.39
C ILE A 43 7.76 7.07 10.69
N PRO A 44 7.44 6.48 11.85
CA PRO A 44 8.10 6.78 13.12
C PRO A 44 9.61 6.54 13.09
N HIS A 45 10.38 7.31 13.85
CA HIS A 45 11.84 7.15 13.92
C HIS A 45 12.30 5.80 14.50
N ASN A 46 11.47 5.18 15.33
CA ASN A 46 11.74 3.87 15.92
C ASN A 46 11.33 2.70 14.99
N SER A 47 10.80 2.98 13.80
CA SER A 47 10.53 1.95 12.80
C SER A 47 11.76 1.74 11.91
N THR A 48 12.21 0.50 11.80
CA THR A 48 13.24 0.09 10.83
C THR A 48 12.70 0.31 9.41
N PHE A 49 13.38 1.16 8.66
CA PHE A 49 13.04 1.45 7.26
C PHE A 49 14.25 2.09 6.58
N ASP A 50 15.03 1.26 5.90
CA ASP A 50 16.38 1.61 5.44
C ASP A 50 16.37 2.54 4.21
N PHE A 51 15.22 2.71 3.58
CA PHE A 51 15.04 3.59 2.43
C PHE A 51 14.81 5.06 2.81
N LEU A 52 14.75 5.40 4.10
CA LEU A 52 14.73 6.77 4.59
C LEU A 52 15.74 6.92 5.74
N PRO A 53 16.50 8.04 5.80
CA PRO A 53 17.45 8.30 6.86
C PRO A 53 16.81 8.18 8.24
N GLU A 54 17.46 7.51 9.18
CA GLU A 54 16.92 7.30 10.53
C GLU A 54 16.62 8.62 11.25
N THR A 55 17.46 9.63 11.03
CA THR A 55 17.31 10.97 11.58
C THR A 55 16.85 11.96 10.52
N SER A 56 15.80 12.72 10.81
CA SER A 56 15.38 13.88 10.01
C SER A 56 15.43 15.13 10.90
N ARG A 57 16.53 15.87 10.86
CA ARG A 57 16.65 17.15 11.60
C ARG A 57 15.76 18.21 10.96
N LYS A 58 15.51 19.28 11.71
CA LYS A 58 14.62 20.38 11.25
C LYS A 58 15.09 21.00 9.93
N HIS A 59 16.41 21.19 9.78
CA HIS A 59 17.04 21.82 8.61
C HIS A 59 17.27 20.86 7.44
N ASP A 60 17.19 19.54 7.67
CA ASP A 60 17.42 18.57 6.60
C ASP A 60 16.34 18.70 5.52
N PRO A 61 16.67 18.46 4.24
CA PRO A 61 15.66 18.37 3.20
C PRO A 61 14.62 17.30 3.55
N VAL A 62 13.40 17.45 3.04
CA VAL A 62 12.38 16.40 3.19
C VAL A 62 12.73 15.27 2.24
N GLU A 63 12.96 14.08 2.79
CA GLU A 63 13.05 12.87 2.00
C GLU A 63 11.69 12.17 1.92
N LEU A 64 11.35 11.77 0.69
CA LEU A 64 10.11 11.12 0.34
C LEU A 64 10.44 9.80 -0.34
N TYR A 65 9.81 8.72 0.11
CA TYR A 65 9.91 7.42 -0.52
C TYR A 65 8.56 7.05 -1.15
N GLN A 66 8.55 6.74 -2.44
CA GLN A 66 7.35 6.23 -3.11
C GLN A 66 7.31 4.71 -2.92
N LEU A 67 6.24 4.21 -2.32
CA LEU A 67 5.97 2.79 -2.18
C LEU A 67 4.83 2.40 -3.13
N PRO A 68 5.15 2.03 -4.39
CA PRO A 68 4.18 1.44 -5.29
C PRO A 68 3.87 0.01 -4.87
N PHE A 69 2.60 -0.37 -4.98
CA PHE A 69 2.15 -1.74 -4.81
C PHE A 69 0.89 -1.97 -5.63
N ARG A 70 0.63 -3.22 -5.97
CA ARG A 70 -0.55 -3.62 -6.71
C ARG A 70 -1.53 -4.28 -5.74
N MET A 71 -2.80 -3.91 -5.84
CA MET A 71 -3.87 -4.65 -5.16
C MET A 71 -4.75 -5.33 -6.19
N VAL A 72 -4.98 -6.63 -5.97
CA VAL A 72 -5.82 -7.45 -6.84
C VAL A 72 -6.91 -8.07 -5.98
N ARG A 73 -8.17 -7.71 -6.23
CA ARG A 73 -9.31 -8.45 -5.72
C ARG A 73 -9.82 -9.37 -6.82
N LEU A 74 -9.83 -10.66 -6.54
CA LEU A 74 -10.26 -11.69 -7.47
C LEU A 74 -11.26 -12.62 -6.79
N GLU A 75 -12.21 -13.11 -7.56
CA GLU A 75 -13.07 -14.21 -7.13
C GLU A 75 -12.23 -15.48 -7.11
N VAL A 76 -12.13 -16.09 -5.94
CA VAL A 76 -11.57 -17.43 -5.80
C VAL A 76 -12.69 -18.40 -6.19
N GLU A 77 -13.61 -18.71 -5.29
CA GLU A 77 -14.74 -19.60 -5.54
C GLU A 77 -16.00 -18.78 -5.79
N GLU A 78 -17.08 -19.42 -6.25
CA GLU A 78 -18.36 -18.75 -6.49
C GLU A 78 -18.81 -17.93 -5.27
N GLY A 79 -18.88 -16.61 -5.43
CA GLY A 79 -19.25 -15.66 -4.38
C GLY A 79 -18.20 -15.44 -3.29
N LYS A 80 -17.00 -16.03 -3.40
CA LYS A 80 -15.88 -15.85 -2.46
C LYS A 80 -14.75 -15.09 -3.12
N TYR A 81 -14.32 -14.01 -2.45
CA TYR A 81 -13.32 -13.10 -2.98
C TYR A 81 -12.14 -12.99 -2.03
N GLU A 82 -10.95 -12.90 -2.60
CA GLU A 82 -9.73 -12.55 -1.88
C GLU A 82 -9.14 -11.27 -2.44
N THR A 83 -8.46 -10.50 -1.59
CA THR A 83 -7.73 -9.31 -1.99
C THR A 83 -6.26 -9.47 -1.65
N LEU A 84 -5.42 -9.47 -2.67
CA LEU A 84 -3.97 -9.58 -2.57
C LEU A 84 -3.35 -8.19 -2.64
N VAL A 85 -2.33 -7.97 -1.82
CA VAL A 85 -1.36 -6.89 -1.98
C VAL A 85 -0.08 -7.53 -2.49
N THR A 86 0.39 -7.13 -3.66
CA THR A 86 1.53 -7.75 -4.33
C THR A 86 2.41 -6.73 -5.03
N ASN A 87 3.68 -7.07 -5.21
CA ASN A 87 4.64 -6.35 -6.06
C ASN A 87 5.06 -7.20 -7.27
N THR A 88 4.36 -8.29 -7.55
CA THR A 88 4.65 -9.19 -8.67
C THR A 88 3.96 -8.73 -9.96
N ASP A 89 4.52 -9.17 -11.08
CA ASP A 89 4.03 -8.98 -12.44
C ASP A 89 3.10 -10.12 -12.90
N TYR A 90 2.82 -11.11 -12.04
CA TYR A 90 1.90 -12.21 -12.35
C TYR A 90 0.53 -11.70 -12.77
N SER A 91 -0.04 -12.33 -13.80
CA SER A 91 -1.43 -12.11 -14.19
C SER A 91 -2.39 -12.50 -13.06
N VAL A 92 -3.62 -11.98 -13.10
CA VAL A 92 -4.67 -12.33 -12.13
C VAL A 92 -4.91 -13.85 -12.10
N GLN A 93 -4.81 -14.52 -13.25
CA GLN A 93 -4.97 -15.97 -13.35
C GLN A 93 -3.82 -16.74 -12.69
N GLU A 94 -2.58 -16.30 -12.86
CA GLU A 94 -1.43 -16.89 -12.17
C GLU A 94 -1.51 -16.71 -10.66
N LEU A 95 -1.91 -15.51 -10.20
CA LEU A 95 -2.16 -15.24 -8.78
C LEU A 95 -3.23 -16.17 -8.22
N LYS A 96 -4.36 -16.30 -8.94
CA LYS A 96 -5.45 -17.22 -8.57
C LYS A 96 -4.93 -18.66 -8.45
N ASN A 97 -4.24 -19.18 -9.48
CA ASN A 97 -3.71 -20.54 -9.46
C ASN A 97 -2.74 -20.79 -8.29
N ARG A 98 -1.89 -19.81 -7.97
CA ARG A 98 -0.94 -19.93 -6.85
C ARG A 98 -1.63 -19.97 -5.49
N LEU A 99 -2.73 -19.23 -5.29
CA LEU A 99 -3.51 -19.31 -4.06
C LEU A 99 -4.11 -20.71 -3.84
N TYR A 100 -4.68 -21.30 -4.90
CA TYR A 100 -5.29 -22.63 -4.80
C TYR A 100 -4.31 -23.76 -4.52
N ASN A 101 -3.10 -23.65 -5.07
CA ASN A 101 -2.07 -24.65 -4.85
C ASN A 101 -1.54 -24.64 -3.41
N ILE A 102 -1.76 -23.55 -2.65
CA ILE A 102 -1.36 -23.44 -1.24
C ILE A 102 -2.44 -24.02 -0.30
N CYS A 103 -3.73 -23.96 -0.69
CA CYS A 103 -4.84 -24.46 0.13
C CYS A 103 -5.15 -25.95 -0.04
N SER A 104 -4.38 -26.66 -0.87
CA SER A 104 -4.57 -28.08 -1.18
C SER A 104 -3.60 -29.03 -0.44
N GLU A 105 -2.81 -28.52 0.51
CA GLU A 105 -1.93 -29.27 1.42
C GLU A 105 -2.43 -29.16 2.87
#